data_AF-P31719-F1
#
_entry.id   AF-P31719-F1
#
_cell.length_a   1.000
_cell.length_b   1.000
_cell.length_c   1.000
_cell.angle_alpha   90.00
_cell.angle_beta   90.00
_cell.angle_gamma   90.00
#
_symmetry.space_group_name_H-M   'P 1'
#
loop_
_entity.id
_entity.type
_entity.pdbx_description
1 polymer ?
#
loop_
_entity_poly.entity_id
_entity_poly.type
_entity_poly.pdbx_seq_one_letter_code
_entity_poly.pdbx_strand_id
1 'polypeptide(L)' 'TVCNLRRCQLSCRSLGLLGKCIGVKCECVKH' A
#
# COMPACT_ATOMS: atom_id res chain seq x y z
N THR A 1 -5.62 10.94 -10.37
CA THR A 1 -5.79 10.18 -9.11
C THR A 1 -4.43 9.72 -8.64
N VAL A 2 -3.95 10.17 -7.47
CA VAL A 2 -2.63 9.77 -6.94
C VAL A 2 -2.83 8.66 -5.89
N CYS A 3 -1.92 7.69 -5.85
CA CYS A 3 -1.95 6.67 -4.79
C CYS A 3 -1.61 7.30 -3.44
N ASN A 4 -2.50 7.15 -2.46
CA ASN A 4 -2.24 7.60 -1.10
C ASN A 4 -1.40 6.54 -0.37
N LEU A 5 -0.08 6.74 -0.31
CA LEU A 5 0.84 5.80 0.31
C LEU A 5 0.51 5.54 1.79
N ARG A 6 0.10 6.57 2.54
CA ARG A 6 -0.26 6.41 3.96
C ARG A 6 -1.47 5.51 4.13
N ARG A 7 -2.52 5.72 3.34
CA ARG A 7 -3.71 4.85 3.33
C ARG A 7 -3.34 3.44 2.88
N CYS A 8 -2.52 3.31 1.83
CA CYS A 8 -2.03 2.04 1.32
C CYS A 8 -1.27 1.24 2.39
N GLN A 9 -0.30 1.87 3.04
CA GLN A 9 0.49 1.26 4.11
C GLN A 9 -0.38 0.86 5.29
N LEU A 10 -1.32 1.69 5.74
CA LEU A 10 -2.24 1.34 6.82
C LEU A 10 -3.08 0.10 6.47
N SER A 11 -3.61 0.05 5.24
CA SER A 11 -4.39 -1.10 4.77
C SER A 11 -3.56 -2.38 4.68
N CYS A 12 -2.36 -2.33 4.10
CA CYS A 12 -1.50 -3.50 3.97
C CYS A 12 -0.90 -3.95 5.31
N ARG A 13 -0.64 -3.01 6.23
CA ARG A 13 -0.11 -3.32 7.56
C ARG A 13 -1.07 -4.18 8.38
N SER A 14 -2.38 -4.00 8.23
CA SER A 14 -3.37 -4.90 8.85
C SER A 14 -3.28 -6.34 8.36
N LEU A 15 -2.68 -6.57 7.18
CA LEU A 15 -2.43 -7.89 6.61
C LEU A 15 -1.00 -8.40 6.90
N GLY A 16 -0.18 -7.65 7.65
CA GLY A 16 1.24 -7.97 7.84
C GLY A 16 2.10 -7.76 6.59
N LEU A 17 1.62 -6.99 5.63
CA LEU A 17 2.28 -6.70 4.36
C LEU A 17 2.74 -5.24 4.27
N LEU A 18 3.70 -4.95 3.40
CA LEU A 18 4.14 -3.61 3.08
C LEU A 18 3.30 -3.04 1.94
N GLY A 19 2.65 -1.89 2.17
CA GLY A 19 1.95 -1.16 1.12
C GLY A 19 2.91 -0.38 0.23
N LYS A 20 2.80 -0.58 -1.08
CA LYS A 20 3.55 0.13 -2.12
C LYS A 20 2.58 0.79 -3.10
N CYS A 21 2.92 2.00 -3.51
CA CYS A 21 2.21 2.65 -4.61
C CYS A 21 2.89 2.32 -5.94
N ILE A 22 2.16 1.69 -6.86
CA ILE A 22 2.59 1.52 -8.25
C ILE A 22 1.74 2.46 -9.10
N GLY A 23 2.29 3.64 -9.40
CA GLY A 23 1.54 4.71 -10.05
C GLY A 23 0.32 5.14 -9.21
N VAL A 24 -0.88 4.86 -9.70
CA VAL A 24 -2.15 5.19 -9.01
C VAL A 24 -2.69 4.06 -8.14
N LYS A 25 -2.10 2.87 -8.23
CA LYS A 25 -2.56 1.67 -7.51
C LYS A 25 -1.77 1.45 -6.22
N CYS A 26 -2.44 0.89 -5.22
CA CYS A 26 -1.83 0.40 -4.00
C CYS A 26 -1.69 -1.13 -4.11
N GLU A 27 -0.49 -1.64 -3.92
CA GLU A 27 -0.16 -3.06 -3.91
C GLU A 27 0.42 -3.44 -2.54
N CYS A 28 -0.05 -4.54 -1.96
CA CYS A 28 0.50 -5.09 -0.73
C CYS A 28 1.52 -6.17 -1.06
N VAL A 29 2.78 -5.96 -0.71
CA VAL A 29 3.86 -6.95 -0.92
C VAL A 29 4.36 -7.52 0.40
N LYS A 30 4.91 -8.73 0.36
CA LYS A 30 5.64 -9.27 1.52
C LYS A 30 6.88 -8.42 1.80
N HIS A 31 7.29 -8.39 3.07
CA HIS A 31 8.50 -7.69 3.51
C HIS A 31 9.74 -8.25 2.80
#